data_AF-A0A967F3U4-F1
#
_entry.id   AF-A0A967F3U4-F1
#
_cell.length_a   1.000
_cell.length_b   1.000
_cell.length_c   1.000
_cell.angle_alpha   90.00
_cell.angle_beta   90.00
_cell.angle_gamma   90.00
#
_symmetry.space_group_name_H-M   'P 1'
#
loop_
_entity.id
_entity.type
_entity.pdbx_description
1 polymer ?
#
loop_
_entity_poly.entity_id
_entity_poly.type
_entity_poly.pdbx_seq_one_letter_code
_entity_poly.pdbx_strand_id
1 'polypeptide(L)'
;MLSYGGKTRRAHRTMYELMHGRIRPNALHVCHSCDNRKCVNPNHLWLGTIQENLADMRRKGRGTKPPRTKPKARRNQVQTAVSIPALPR
;
A
#
# COMPACT_ATOMS: atom_id res chain seq x y z
N MET A 1 -20.23 -8.83 -7.00
CA MET A 1 -19.81 -8.24 -8.31
C MET A 1 -21.09 -7.84 -9.05
N LEU A 2 -21.01 -6.88 -9.96
CA LEU A 2 -22.16 -6.42 -10.74
C LEU A 2 -21.82 -6.50 -12.23
N SER A 3 -22.73 -7.02 -13.05
CA SER A 3 -22.59 -7.06 -14.51
C SER A 3 -23.35 -5.88 -15.11
N TYR A 4 -22.65 -4.98 -15.79
CA TYR A 4 -23.25 -3.82 -16.47
C TYR A 4 -22.62 -3.64 -17.85
N GLY A 5 -23.44 -3.58 -18.90
CA GLY A 5 -22.97 -3.45 -20.29
C GLY A 5 -22.08 -4.63 -20.77
N GLY A 6 -22.38 -5.86 -20.33
CA GLY A 6 -21.61 -7.05 -20.70
C GLY A 6 -20.25 -7.19 -20.01
N LYS A 7 -19.90 -6.29 -19.07
CA LYS A 7 -18.63 -6.34 -18.33
C LYS A 7 -18.89 -6.51 -16.83
N THR A 8 -18.18 -7.45 -16.22
CA THR A 8 -18.22 -7.68 -14.77
C THR A 8 -17.37 -6.63 -14.06
N ARG A 9 -17.98 -5.79 -13.22
CA ARG A 9 -17.28 -4.78 -12.41
C ARG A 9 -17.53 -4.99 -10.92
N ARG A 10 -16.65 -4.39 -10.10
CA ARG A 10 -16.83 -4.38 -8.64
C ARG A 10 -17.97 -3.42 -8.30
N ALA A 11 -18.96 -3.89 -7.54
CA ALA A 11 -20.17 -3.13 -7.22
C ALA A 11 -19.85 -1.79 -6.55
N HIS A 12 -18.92 -1.77 -5.58
CA HIS A 12 -18.50 -0.54 -4.91
C HIS A 12 -17.80 0.46 -5.84
N ARG A 13 -17.07 -0.02 -6.84
CA ARG A 13 -16.41 0.84 -7.82
C ARG A 13 -17.43 1.50 -8.74
N THR A 14 -18.41 0.72 -9.22
CA THR A 14 -19.50 1.25 -10.04
C THR A 14 -20.32 2.28 -9.26
N MET A 15 -20.63 2.02 -7.99
CA MET A 15 -21.37 2.95 -7.15
C MET A 15 -20.60 4.26 -6.92
N TYR A 16 -19.28 4.17 -6.67
CA TYR A 16 -18.44 5.36 -6.56
C TYR A 16 -18.41 6.17 -7.87
N GLU A 17 -18.26 5.48 -9.02
CA GLU A 17 -18.27 6.12 -10.34
C GLU A 17 -19.62 6.78 -10.67
N LEU A 18 -20.74 6.23 -10.19
CA LEU A 18 -22.08 6.80 -10.35
C LEU A 18 -22.28 8.06 -9.51
N MET A 19 -21.79 8.06 -8.26
CA MET A 19 -22.07 9.16 -7.34
C MET A 19 -21.06 10.32 -7.41
N HIS A 20 -19.78 10.03 -7.64
CA HIS A 20 -18.70 11.02 -7.70
C HIS A 20 -18.18 11.27 -9.12
N GLY A 21 -18.70 10.53 -10.10
CA GLY A 21 -18.26 10.60 -11.49
C GLY A 21 -17.06 9.69 -11.79
N ARG A 22 -16.58 9.74 -13.04
CA ARG A 22 -15.52 8.85 -13.52
C ARG A 22 -14.23 9.01 -12.70
N ILE A 23 -13.78 7.90 -12.11
CA ILE A 23 -12.48 7.82 -11.45
C ILE A 23 -11.38 8.03 -12.50
N ARG A 24 -10.49 9.00 -12.27
CA ARG A 24 -9.33 9.22 -13.15
C ARG A 24 -8.42 7.99 -13.14
N PRO A 25 -7.82 7.62 -14.28
CA PRO A 25 -7.00 6.42 -14.41
C PRO A 25 -5.68 6.47 -13.60
N ASN A 26 -5.38 7.57 -12.91
CA ASN A 26 -4.15 7.74 -12.15
C ASN A 26 -4.26 7.05 -10.78
N ALA A 27 -3.95 5.75 -10.73
CA ALA A 27 -3.49 4.99 -9.55
C ALA A 27 -4.29 5.09 -8.22
N LEU A 28 -5.48 5.69 -8.23
CA LEU A 28 -6.34 5.79 -7.06
C LEU A 28 -7.22 4.54 -6.95
N HIS A 29 -7.16 3.92 -5.79
CA HIS A 29 -7.99 2.78 -5.44
C HIS A 29 -9.22 3.26 -4.67
N VAL A 30 -10.37 2.64 -4.94
CA VAL A 30 -11.58 2.82 -4.13
C VAL A 30 -11.40 1.99 -2.85
N CYS A 31 -11.20 2.68 -1.74
CA CYS A 31 -10.96 2.10 -0.43
C CYS A 31 -12.20 2.16 0.45
N HIS A 32 -12.35 1.17 1.33
CA HIS A 32 -13.45 1.10 2.29
C HIS A 32 -13.02 1.63 3.66
N SER A 33 -13.74 2.60 4.21
CA SER A 33 -13.54 3.01 5.61
C SER A 33 -14.07 1.94 6.57
N CYS A 34 -15.19 1.30 6.25
CA CYS A 34 -15.88 0.31 7.06
C CYS A 34 -15.30 -1.12 7.02
N ASP A 35 -14.34 -1.40 6.14
CA ASP A 35 -13.78 -2.74 5.85
C ASP A 35 -14.74 -3.84 5.39
N ASN A 36 -16.02 -3.55 5.27
CA ASN A 36 -16.95 -4.53 4.74
C ASN A 36 -16.82 -4.57 3.20
N ARG A 37 -16.26 -5.67 2.68
CA ARG A 37 -16.08 -5.91 1.23
C ARG A 37 -17.39 -5.87 0.43
N LYS A 38 -18.53 -6.17 1.08
CA LYS A 38 -19.87 -6.11 0.48
C LYS A 38 -20.48 -4.71 0.54
N CYS A 39 -19.90 -3.78 1.29
CA CYS A 39 -20.41 -2.43 1.41
C CYS A 39 -20.29 -1.69 0.08
N VAL A 40 -21.41 -1.10 -0.33
CA VAL A 40 -21.54 -0.23 -1.50
C VAL A 40 -21.95 1.18 -1.10
N ASN A 41 -22.07 1.49 0.20
CA ASN A 41 -22.46 2.83 0.65
C ASN A 41 -21.38 3.83 0.21
N PRO A 42 -21.74 4.82 -0.61
CA PRO A 42 -20.79 5.81 -1.14
C PRO A 42 -20.14 6.66 -0.06
N ASN A 43 -20.79 6.87 1.10
CA ASN A 43 -20.19 7.56 2.25
C ASN A 43 -19.06 6.75 2.91
N HIS A 44 -19.01 5.44 2.67
CA HIS A 44 -17.97 4.55 3.19
C HIS A 44 -16.86 4.27 2.16
N LEU A 45 -16.95 4.87 0.97
CA LEU A 45 -16.04 4.68 -0.15
C LEU A 45 -15.27 5.96 -0.40
N TRP A 46 -13.95 5.89 -0.49
CA TRP A 46 -13.10 7.03 -0.76
C TRP A 46 -12.01 6.66 -1.75
N LEU A 47 -11.51 7.64 -2.50
CA LEU A 47 -10.36 7.45 -3.38
C LEU A 47 -9.08 7.68 -2.59
N GLY A 48 -8.26 6.64 -2.50
CA GLY A 48 -6.97 6.69 -1.85
C GLY A 48 -5.86 6.21 -2.76
N THR A 49 -4.68 6.77 -2.57
CA THR A 49 -3.43 6.22 -3.10
C THR A 49 -3.09 4.90 -2.39
N ILE A 50 -2.20 4.12 -3.00
CA ILE A 50 -1.65 2.91 -2.38
C ILE A 50 -1.04 3.23 -1.00
N GLN A 51 -0.37 4.37 -0.86
CA GLN A 51 0.25 4.79 0.40
C GLN A 51 -0.78 5.08 1.49
N GLU A 52 -1.85 5.80 1.18
CA GLU A 52 -2.91 6.10 2.13
C GLU A 52 -3.67 4.83 2.55
N ASN A 53 -3.91 3.91 1.61
CA ASN A 53 -4.50 2.61 1.93
C ASN A 53 -3.59 1.77 2.84
N LEU A 54 -2.26 1.79 2.63
CA LEU A 54 -1.29 1.13 3.50
C LEU A 54 -1.24 1.77 4.90
N ALA A 55 -1.32 3.10 4.97
CA ALA A 55 -1.37 3.82 6.24
C ALA A 55 -2.65 3.48 7.03
N ASP A 56 -3.81 3.45 6.36
CA ASP A 56 -5.07 3.04 6.99
C ASP A 56 -5.06 1.58 7.44
N MET A 57 -4.48 0.68 6.63
CA MET A 57 -4.29 -0.73 7.01
C MET A 57 -3.40 -0.88 8.25
N ARG A 58 -2.31 -0.10 8.35
CA ARG A 58 -1.44 -0.08 9.54
C ARG A 58 -2.18 0.46 10.76
N ARG A 59 -2.90 1.58 10.61
CA ARG A 59 -3.71 2.18 11.69
C ARG A 59 -4.76 1.20 12.22
N LYS A 60 -5.39 0.43 11.33
CA LYS A 60 -6.38 -0.60 11.66
C LYS A 60 -5.77 -1.92 12.12
N GLY A 61 -4.45 -2.05 12.17
CA GLY A 61 -3.78 -3.26 12.64
C GLY A 61 -3.96 -4.49 11.74
N ARG A 62 -4.34 -4.31 10.47
CA ARG A 62 -4.56 -5.43 9.52
C ARG A 62 -3.32 -5.85 8.75
N GLY A 63 -2.18 -5.21 9.00
CA GLY A 63 -0.93 -5.66 8.45
C GLY A 63 -0.59 -7.06 8.98
N THR A 64 -0.37 -8.02 8.08
CA THR A 64 0.22 -9.31 8.45
C THR A 64 1.53 -9.02 9.19
N LYS A 65 1.68 -9.56 10.40
CA LYS A 65 2.95 -9.49 11.13
C LYS A 65 4.03 -10.06 10.20
N PRO A 66 5.16 -9.37 9.99
CA PRO A 66 6.23 -9.95 9.21
C PRO A 66 6.56 -11.33 9.80
N PRO A 67 6.82 -12.35 8.96
CA PRO A 67 7.23 -13.65 9.48
C PRO A 67 8.41 -13.41 10.43
N ARG A 68 8.46 -14.14 11.56
CA ARG A 68 9.56 -14.07 12.52
C ARG A 68 10.86 -14.48 11.83
N THR A 69 11.53 -13.54 11.19
CA THR A 69 12.87 -13.75 10.66
C THR A 69 13.83 -13.68 11.84
N LYS A 70 14.64 -14.73 12.03
CA LYS A 70 15.75 -14.66 12.98
C LYS A 70 16.63 -13.47 12.56
N PRO A 71 17.10 -12.62 13.49
CA PRO A 71 17.98 -11.52 13.14
C PRO A 71 19.21 -12.10 12.42
N LYS A 72 19.43 -11.68 11.16
CA LYS A 72 20.65 -12.06 10.44
C LYS A 72 21.81 -11.46 11.22
N ALA A 73 22.73 -12.31 11.68
CA ALA A 73 23.96 -11.88 12.34
C ALA A 73 24.66 -10.86 11.43
N ARG A 74 24.83 -9.63 11.94
CA ARG A 74 25.58 -8.59 11.25
C ARG A 74 27.04 -9.07 11.15
N ARG A 75 27.50 -9.37 9.93
CA ARG A 75 28.92 -9.65 9.68
C ARG A 75 29.66 -8.32 9.73
N ASN A 76 30.39 -8.06 10.82
CA ASN A 76 31.30 -6.92 10.93
C ASN A 76 32.35 -7.03 9.81
N GLN A 77 32.35 -6.06 8.90
CA GLN A 77 33.49 -5.87 8.00
C GLN A 77 34.58 -5.16 8.80
N VAL A 78 35.65 -5.88 9.10
CA VAL A 78 36.86 -5.31 9.70
C VAL A 78 37.49 -4.41 8.63
N GLN A 79 37.46 -3.09 8.83
CA GLN A 79 38.25 -2.17 8.03
C GLN A 79 39.72 -2.32 8.43
N THR A 80 40.50 -2.99 7.59
CA THR A 80 41.97 -2.95 7.68
C THR A 80 42.43 -1.54 7.31
N ALA A 81 42.89 -0.78 8.30
CA ALA A 81 43.62 0.45 8.08
C ALA A 81 44.95 0.12 7.41
N VAL A 82 45.14 0.55 6.16
CA VAL A 82 46.48 0.56 5.55
C VAL A 82 47.12 1.90 5.91
N SER A 83 48.06 1.84 6.85
CA SER A 83 48.93 2.97 7.18
C SER A 83 49.88 3.23 6.01
N ILE A 84 49.81 4.41 5.41
CA ILE A 84 50.86 4.95 4.54
C ILE A 84 51.44 6.19 5.23
N PRO A 85 52.66 6.15 5.79
CA PRO A 85 53.37 7.37 6.13
C PRO A 85 54.17 7.88 4.93
N ALA A 86 54.18 9.21 4.82
CA ALA A 86 54.67 10.06 3.75
C ALA A 86 56.13 9.84 3.33
N LEU A 87 56.39 10.03 2.03
CA LEU A 87 57.73 10.27 1.47
C LEU A 87 58.28 11.63 1.93
N PRO A 88 59.60 11.76 2.18
CA PRO A 88 60.22 13.05 2.46
C PRO A 88 60.51 13.84 1.15
N ARG A 89 60.69 15.15 1.36
CA ARG A 89 60.73 16.26 0.39
C ARG A 89 61.69 16.12 -0.78
#